data_AF-A0A2W7R885-F1
#
_entry.id   AF-A0A2W7R885-F1
#
_cell.length_a   1.000
_cell.length_b   1.000
_cell.length_c   1.000
_cell.angle_alpha   90.00
_cell.angle_beta   90.00
_cell.angle_gamma   90.00
#
_symmetry.space_group_name_H-M   'P 1'
#
loop_
_entity.id
_entity.type
_entity.pdbx_description
1 polymer ?
#
loop_
_entity_poly.entity_id
_entity_poly.type
_entity_poly.pdbx_seq_one_letter_code
_entity_poly.pdbx_strand_id
1 'polypeptide(L)'
;MAHARRYFVNDEKQANYVLDEMQLLYALEQRMREQELGWEKRTEERKKDARPVLERLEKWLKENQYRYRPQSPMGKAIDYTLPRWAGLSAYELHGQMEMTII
;
A
#
# COMPACT_ATOMS: atom_id res chain seq x y z
N MET A 1 -30.14 -13.49 6.64
CA MET A 1 -29.33 -13.11 5.45
C MET A 1 -28.78 -11.67 5.47
N ALA A 2 -29.37 -10.71 6.21
CA ALA A 2 -28.87 -9.32 6.28
C ALA A 2 -27.50 -9.15 7.00
N HIS A 3 -27.17 -10.02 7.97
CA HIS A 3 -25.89 -9.93 8.71
C HIS A 3 -24.69 -10.45 7.90
N ALA A 4 -24.86 -11.48 7.05
CA ALA A 4 -23.79 -12.02 6.21
C ALA A 4 -23.37 -11.04 5.10
N ARG A 5 -24.34 -10.34 4.47
CA ARG A 5 -24.04 -9.27 3.49
C ARG A 5 -23.18 -8.15 4.07
N ARG A 6 -23.33 -7.82 5.35
CA ARG A 6 -22.55 -6.77 6.01
C ARG A 6 -21.06 -7.13 6.12
N TYR A 7 -20.71 -8.42 6.20
CA TYR A 7 -19.31 -8.87 6.14
C TYR A 7 -18.75 -8.75 4.71
N PHE A 8 -19.46 -9.25 3.69
CA PHE A 8 -19.01 -9.15 2.29
C PHE A 8 -18.90 -7.70 1.79
N VAL A 9 -19.85 -6.82 2.13
CA VAL A 9 -19.80 -5.39 1.75
C VAL A 9 -18.67 -4.65 2.47
N ASN A 10 -18.33 -5.04 3.71
CA ASN A 10 -17.18 -4.48 4.39
C ASN A 10 -15.89 -4.93 3.74
N ASP A 11 -15.74 -6.22 3.42
CA ASP A 11 -14.55 -6.78 2.78
C ASP A 11 -14.28 -6.12 1.43
N GLU A 12 -15.32 -5.86 0.63
CA GLU A 12 -15.21 -5.15 -0.64
C GLU A 12 -14.78 -3.68 -0.45
N LYS A 13 -15.39 -2.96 0.49
CA LYS A 13 -14.99 -1.58 0.81
C LYS A 13 -13.56 -1.49 1.37
N GLN A 14 -13.18 -2.46 2.18
CA GLN A 14 -11.85 -2.56 2.77
C GLN A 14 -10.80 -2.89 1.71
N ALA A 15 -11.10 -3.81 0.79
CA ALA A 15 -10.26 -4.10 -0.36
C ALA A 15 -10.10 -2.86 -1.26
N ASN A 16 -11.20 -2.16 -1.53
CA ASN A 16 -11.18 -0.93 -2.33
C ASN A 16 -10.32 0.16 -1.67
N TYR A 17 -10.38 0.33 -0.35
CA TYR A 17 -9.50 1.28 0.35
C TYR A 17 -8.01 0.99 0.11
N VAL A 18 -7.58 -0.28 0.19
CA VAL A 18 -6.19 -0.66 -0.08
C VAL A 18 -5.82 -0.40 -1.54
N LEU A 19 -6.73 -0.72 -2.48
CA LEU A 19 -6.53 -0.47 -3.90
C LEU A 19 -6.44 1.03 -4.21
N ASP A 20 -7.28 1.86 -3.59
CA ASP A 20 -7.29 3.31 -3.76
C ASP A 20 -5.97 3.93 -3.28
N GLU A 21 -5.49 3.55 -2.10
CA GLU A 21 -4.20 4.01 -1.57
C GLU A 21 -3.03 3.53 -2.44
N MET A 22 -3.07 2.29 -2.96
CA MET A 22 -2.08 1.83 -3.95
C MET A 22 -2.13 2.64 -5.26
N GLN A 23 -3.32 3.01 -5.71
CA GLN A 23 -3.50 3.82 -6.91
C GLN A 23 -2.91 5.22 -6.74
N LEU A 24 -2.98 5.81 -5.55
CA LEU A 24 -2.29 7.07 -5.24
C LEU A 24 -0.78 6.96 -5.40
N LEU A 25 -0.18 5.86 -4.93
CA LEU A 25 1.27 5.61 -5.09
C LEU A 25 1.65 5.46 -6.58
N TYR A 26 0.85 4.73 -7.37
CA TYR A 26 1.10 4.60 -8.81
C TYR A 26 0.97 5.92 -9.56
N ALA A 27 -0.05 6.72 -9.23
CA ALA A 27 -0.25 8.04 -9.83
C ALA A 27 0.91 8.99 -9.50
N LEU A 28 1.43 8.93 -8.27
CA LEU A 28 2.61 9.68 -7.85
C LEU A 28 3.85 9.26 -8.66
N GLU A 29 4.12 7.95 -8.77
CA GLU A 29 5.24 7.43 -9.58
C GLU A 29 5.13 7.82 -11.06
N GLN A 30 3.92 7.75 -11.63
CA GLN A 30 3.68 8.16 -13.01
C GLN A 30 3.94 9.66 -13.19
N ARG A 31 3.43 10.52 -12.31
CA ARG A 31 3.69 11.96 -12.35
C ARG A 31 5.18 12.27 -12.25
N MET A 32 5.90 11.59 -11.37
CA MET A 32 7.35 11.78 -11.22
C MET A 32 8.13 11.35 -12.47
N ARG A 33 7.66 10.32 -13.18
CA ARG A 33 8.22 9.87 -14.47
C ARG A 33 7.91 10.87 -15.59
N GLU A 34 6.68 11.33 -15.70
CA GLU A 34 6.24 12.31 -16.72
C GLU A 34 6.96 13.66 -16.57
N GLN A 35 7.26 14.06 -15.34
CA GLN A 35 8.04 15.27 -15.06
C GLN A 35 9.56 15.07 -15.19
N GLU A 36 10.00 13.87 -15.59
CA GLU A 36 11.41 13.47 -15.72
C GLU A 36 12.24 13.85 -14.49
N LEU A 37 11.65 13.73 -13.29
CA LEU A 37 12.32 14.16 -12.07
C LEU A 37 13.58 13.34 -11.84
N GLY A 38 14.68 14.01 -11.49
CA GLY A 38 15.89 13.37 -11.02
C GLY A 38 15.68 12.62 -9.69
N TRP A 39 16.58 11.69 -9.38
CA TRP A 39 16.47 10.79 -8.22
C TRP A 39 16.32 11.51 -6.87
N GLU A 40 16.98 12.66 -6.69
CA GLU A 40 16.88 13.49 -5.47
C GLU A 40 15.45 13.98 -5.26
N LYS A 41 14.88 14.57 -6.32
CA LYS A 41 13.55 15.17 -6.29
C LYS A 41 12.45 14.10 -6.19
N ARG A 42 12.65 12.92 -6.79
CA ARG A 42 11.79 11.75 -6.55
C ARG A 42 11.80 11.31 -5.10
N THR A 43 12.98 11.32 -4.46
CA THR A 43 13.10 10.96 -3.03
C THR A 43 12.34 11.95 -2.14
N GLU A 44 12.43 13.25 -2.44
CA GLU A 44 11.70 14.29 -1.72
C GLU A 44 10.18 14.13 -1.87
N GLU A 45 9.69 13.94 -3.10
CA GLU A 45 8.26 13.75 -3.37
C GLU A 45 7.74 12.45 -2.72
N ARG A 46 8.51 11.34 -2.76
CA ARG A 46 8.15 10.11 -2.04
C ARG A 46 8.05 10.34 -0.53
N LYS A 47 9.03 11.02 0.08
CA LYS A 47 8.99 11.31 1.53
C LYS A 47 7.82 12.20 1.91
N LYS A 48 7.39 13.09 1.03
CA LYS A 48 6.30 14.02 1.29
C LYS A 48 4.92 13.40 1.04
N ASP A 49 4.75 12.73 -0.09
CA ASP A 49 3.45 12.31 -0.58
C ASP A 49 3.24 10.79 -0.46
N ALA A 50 4.28 9.95 -0.64
CA ALA A 50 4.17 8.50 -0.51
C ALA A 50 4.22 8.02 0.95
N ARG A 51 5.08 8.61 1.79
CA ARG A 51 5.18 8.29 3.23
C ARG A 51 3.83 8.25 3.95
N PRO A 52 3.00 9.30 3.92
CA PRO A 52 1.75 9.29 4.66
C PRO A 52 0.77 8.23 4.13
N VAL A 53 0.83 7.88 2.84
CA VAL A 53 0.04 6.77 2.25
C VAL A 53 0.51 5.43 2.80
N LEU A 54 1.82 5.22 2.85
CA LEU A 54 2.42 3.99 3.38
C LEU A 54 2.13 3.83 4.88
N GLU A 55 2.26 4.89 5.68
CA GLU A 55 1.91 4.84 7.11
C GLU A 55 0.43 4.47 7.33
N ARG A 56 -0.48 5.02 6.51
CA ARG A 56 -1.90 4.66 6.54
C ARG A 56 -2.14 3.20 6.18
N LEU A 57 -1.48 2.70 5.14
CA LEU A 57 -1.57 1.30 4.73
C LEU A 57 -1.00 0.37 5.80
N GLU A 58 0.15 0.68 6.40
CA GLU A 58 0.75 -0.13 7.46
C GLU A 58 -0.19 -0.25 8.66
N LYS A 59 -0.73 0.88 9.10
CA LYS A 59 -1.68 0.93 10.20
C LYS A 59 -2.92 0.10 9.87
N TRP A 60 -3.45 0.26 8.66
CA TRP A 60 -4.61 -0.51 8.20
C TRP A 60 -4.34 -2.01 8.18
N LEU A 61 -3.18 -2.45 7.67
CA LEU A 61 -2.77 -3.85 7.63
C LEU A 61 -2.66 -4.44 9.05
N LYS A 62 -2.05 -3.73 9.99
CA LYS A 62 -1.92 -4.17 11.39
C LYS A 62 -3.27 -4.26 12.10
N GLU A 63 -4.14 -3.26 11.91
CA GLU A 63 -5.48 -3.24 12.50
C GLU A 63 -6.37 -4.37 11.98
N ASN A 64 -6.18 -4.77 10.72
CA ASN A 64 -6.99 -5.78 10.07
C ASN A 64 -6.38 -7.19 10.08
N GLN A 65 -5.12 -7.36 10.52
CA GLN A 65 -4.43 -8.65 10.57
C GLN A 65 -5.24 -9.72 11.31
N TYR A 66 -5.81 -9.37 12.47
CA TYR A 66 -6.61 -10.29 13.28
C TYR A 66 -8.10 -10.32 12.91
N ARG A 67 -8.52 -9.44 12.00
CA ARG A 67 -9.92 -9.32 11.56
C ARG A 67 -10.26 -10.33 10.48
N TYR A 68 -9.28 -10.70 9.65
CA TYR A 68 -9.43 -11.67 8.58
C TYR A 68 -8.91 -13.04 9.01
N ARG A 69 -9.57 -14.11 8.54
CA ARG A 69 -9.01 -15.46 8.72
C ARG A 69 -7.74 -15.58 7.88
N PRO A 70 -6.64 -16.16 8.40
CA PRO A 70 -5.39 -16.35 7.64
C PRO A 70 -5.57 -17.07 6.30
N GLN A 71 -6.59 -17.93 6.20
CA GLN A 71 -6.89 -18.68 4.98
C GLN A 71 -7.69 -17.90 3.93
N SER A 72 -8.29 -16.77 4.30
CA SER A 72 -9.01 -15.90 3.37
C SER A 72 -8.03 -15.20 2.42
N PRO A 73 -8.45 -14.80 1.20
CA PRO A 73 -7.59 -14.06 0.28
C PRO A 73 -6.96 -12.81 0.91
N MET A 74 -7.74 -12.07 1.70
CA MET A 74 -7.26 -10.87 2.39
C MET A 74 -6.29 -11.21 3.54
N GLY A 75 -6.58 -12.23 4.33
CA GLY A 75 -5.67 -12.70 5.39
C GLY A 75 -4.32 -13.12 4.83
N LYS A 76 -4.31 -13.86 3.70
CA LYS A 76 -3.08 -14.24 3.00
C LYS A 76 -2.30 -13.02 2.49
N ALA A 77 -2.99 -12.03 1.93
CA ALA A 77 -2.35 -10.81 1.45
C ALA A 77 -1.71 -10.01 2.60
N ILE A 78 -2.40 -9.89 3.74
CA ILE A 78 -1.88 -9.20 4.93
C ILE A 78 -0.68 -9.96 5.51
N ASP A 79 -0.79 -11.27 5.71
CA ASP A 79 0.28 -12.12 6.25
C ASP A 79 1.52 -12.14 5.34
N TYR A 80 1.33 -12.06 4.02
CA TYR A 80 2.43 -11.96 3.07
C TYR A 80 3.12 -10.59 3.11
N THR A 81 2.32 -9.52 3.23
CA THR A 81 2.75 -8.12 3.08
C THR A 81 3.40 -7.57 4.35
N LEU A 82 2.83 -7.82 5.53
CA LEU A 82 3.34 -7.26 6.81
C LEU A 82 4.81 -7.56 7.10
N PRO A 83 5.32 -8.81 6.95
CA PRO A 83 6.74 -9.10 7.16
C PRO A 83 7.68 -8.41 6.16
N ARG A 84 7.16 -8.06 4.99
CA ARG A 84 7.89 -7.39 3.91
C ARG A 84 7.73 -5.87 3.96
N TRP A 85 6.82 -5.37 4.79
CA TRP A 85 6.43 -3.96 4.80
C TRP A 85 7.61 -3.04 5.09
N ALA A 86 8.48 -3.39 6.04
CA ALA A 86 9.68 -2.59 6.35
C ALA A 86 10.65 -2.49 5.16
N GLY A 87 10.76 -3.53 4.34
CA GLY A 87 11.57 -3.52 3.13
C GLY A 87 10.88 -2.78 1.98
N LEU A 88 9.56 -2.94 1.87
CA LEU A 88 8.75 -2.16 0.93
C LEU A 88 8.89 -0.68 1.27
N SER A 89 8.52 -0.22 2.46
CA SER A 89 8.59 1.18 2.89
C SER A 89 10.00 1.78 2.87
N ALA A 90 11.07 0.98 2.89
CA ALA A 90 12.42 1.47 2.64
C ALA A 90 12.60 2.08 1.23
N TYR A 91 11.74 1.75 0.24
CA TYR A 91 11.76 2.35 -1.11
C TYR A 91 11.46 3.85 -1.14
N GLU A 92 10.67 4.32 -0.17
CA GLU A 92 10.36 5.73 0.05
C GLU A 92 11.62 6.48 0.52
N LEU A 93 12.43 5.81 1.33
CA LEU A 93 13.62 6.38 1.96
C LEU A 93 14.85 6.37 1.05
N HIS A 94 14.93 5.40 0.13
CA HIS A 94 16.05 5.24 -0.79
C HIS A 94 15.60 5.42 -2.25
N GLY A 95 15.56 6.65 -2.75
CA GLY A 95 15.32 6.92 -4.19
C GLY A 95 16.41 6.41 -5.13
N GLN A 96 17.48 5.81 -4.59
CA GLN A 96 18.49 5.05 -5.34
C GLN A 96 18.08 3.60 -5.63
N MET A 97 17.06 3.06 -4.94
CA MET A 97 16.47 1.77 -5.33
C MET A 97 15.47 2.05 -6.45
N GLU A 98 15.89 1.85 -7.70
CA GLU A 98 14.96 1.59 -8.78
C GLU A 98 14.23 0.30 -8.43
N MET A 99 12.88 0.33 -8.36
CA MET A 99 12.14 -0.90 -8.56
C MET A 99 12.44 -1.36 -10.00
N THR A 100 13.40 -2.27 -10.15
CA THR A 100 13.36 -3.21 -11.26
C THR A 100 12.11 -4.04 -11.06
N ILE A 101 11.05 -3.62 -11.74
CA ILE A 101 9.81 -4.37 -11.87
C ILE A 101 10.20 -5.72 -12.48
N ILE A 102 9.94 -6.79 -11.71
CA ILE A 102 9.95 -8.17 -12.21
C ILE A 102 8.81 -8.34 -13.22
#